data_AF-A0ABD2UQ24-F1
#
_entry.id   AF-A0ABD2UQ24-F1
#
_cell.length_a   1.000
_cell.length_b   1.000
_cell.length_c   1.000
_cell.angle_alpha   90.00
_cell.angle_beta   90.00
_cell.angle_gamma   90.00
#
_symmetry.space_group_name_H-M   'P 1'
#
loop_
_entity.id
_entity.type
_entity.pdbx_description
1 polymer ?
#
loop_
_entity_poly.entity_id
_entity_poly.type
_entity_poly.pdbx_seq_one_letter_code
_entity_poly.pdbx_strand_id
1 'polypeptide(L)'
;MNFLDVHTWNNVAIAKLLWNLCKKKDKLWVEWIHSYYEQVEIWGTRAKQASWLVQRILKAHKDLLDVGYNEETQLNMENYAIKEDYEKVRGSIEKVKWRKLVWANYGAPK
;
A
#
# COMPACT_ATOMS: atom_id res chain seq x y z
N MET A 1 6.00 -13.92 -19.14
CA MET A 1 5.12 -12.76 -18.85
C MET A 1 5.17 -12.49 -17.36
N ASN A 2 5.88 -11.45 -16.91
CA ASN A 2 5.96 -11.10 -15.48
C ASN A 2 4.73 -10.24 -15.17
N PHE A 3 3.57 -10.87 -15.00
CA PHE A 3 2.39 -10.16 -14.54
C PHE A 3 2.74 -9.52 -13.20
N LEU A 4 2.51 -8.21 -13.09
CA LEU A 4 2.46 -7.57 -11.78
C LEU A 4 1.46 -8.36 -10.95
N ASP A 5 1.89 -8.80 -9.78
CA ASP A 5 0.96 -9.29 -8.77
C ASP A 5 0.10 -8.10 -8.34
N VAL A 6 -1.04 -7.95 -9.02
CA VAL A 6 -1.99 -6.85 -8.80
C VAL A 6 -2.53 -6.88 -7.38
N HIS A 7 -2.69 -8.08 -6.81
CA HIS A 7 -3.15 -8.23 -5.43
C HIS A 7 -2.13 -7.65 -4.45
N THR A 8 -0.86 -8.04 -4.57
CA THR A 8 0.21 -7.50 -3.74
C THR A 8 0.38 -5.99 -3.96
N TRP A 9 0.32 -5.51 -5.20
CA TRP A 9 0.42 -4.07 -5.49
C TRP A 9 -0.73 -3.28 -4.86
N ASN A 10 -1.95 -3.80 -4.92
CA ASN A 10 -3.12 -3.18 -4.33
C ASN A 10 -3.01 -3.12 -2.79
N ASN A 11 -2.53 -4.18 -2.16
CA ASN A 11 -2.32 -4.22 -0.71
C ASN A 11 -1.32 -3.13 -0.26
N VAL A 12 -0.20 -2.99 -0.97
CA VAL A 12 0.80 -1.93 -0.70
C VAL A 12 0.23 -0.53 -0.99
N ALA A 13 -0.64 -0.38 -1.98
CA ALA A 13 -1.32 0.89 -2.23
C ALA A 13 -2.29 1.27 -1.09
N ILE A 14 -3.04 0.31 -0.55
CA ILE A 14 -3.93 0.55 0.60
C ILE A 14 -3.09 0.84 1.86
N ALA A 15 -1.97 0.16 2.05
CA ALA A 15 -1.01 0.45 3.12
C ALA A 15 -0.48 1.89 3.09
N LYS A 16 -0.26 2.45 1.91
CA LYS A 16 0.08 3.87 1.75
C LYS A 16 -1.02 4.80 2.25
N LEU A 17 -2.28 4.45 2.03
CA LEU A 17 -3.41 5.24 2.54
C LEU A 17 -3.46 5.21 4.06
N LEU A 18 -3.21 4.06 4.67
CA LEU A 18 -3.09 3.92 6.12
C LEU A 18 -1.91 4.76 6.65
N TRP A 19 -0.74 4.71 6.00
CA TRP A 19 0.41 5.55 6.37
C TRP A 19 0.09 7.04 6.29
N ASN A 20 -0.62 7.49 5.24
CA ASN A 20 -1.07 8.89 5.15
C ASN A 20 -2.02 9.25 6.31
N LEU A 21 -2.89 8.33 6.74
CA LEU A 21 -3.79 8.57 7.87
C LEU A 21 -3.03 8.82 9.18
N CYS A 22 -1.91 8.11 9.38
CA CYS A 22 -1.04 8.26 10.55
C CYS A 22 -0.14 9.51 10.48
N LYS A 23 0.44 9.80 9.31
CA LYS A 23 1.54 10.78 9.16
C LYS A 23 1.17 12.08 8.46
N LYS A 24 0.21 12.06 7.54
CA LYS A 24 -0.14 13.21 6.69
C LYS A 24 -1.51 13.77 7.07
N LYS A 25 -1.57 14.37 8.25
CA LYS A 25 -2.76 15.06 8.78
C LYS A 25 -3.09 16.34 8.02
N ASP A 26 -2.20 16.81 7.16
CA ASP A 26 -2.33 18.00 6.32
C ASP A 26 -3.24 17.82 5.09
N LYS A 27 -3.74 16.61 4.85
CA LYS A 27 -4.64 16.33 3.73
C LYS A 27 -6.09 16.38 4.17
N LEU A 28 -6.90 17.13 3.43
CA LEU A 28 -8.33 17.33 3.74
C LEU A 28 -9.13 16.03 3.88
N TRP A 29 -8.84 14.99 3.08
CA TRP A 29 -9.51 13.68 3.25
C TRP A 29 -9.08 12.94 4.52
N VAL A 30 -7.87 13.18 5.02
CA VAL A 30 -7.37 12.63 6.29
C VAL A 30 -8.02 13.39 7.45
N GLU A 31 -8.02 14.72 7.41
CA GLU A 31 -8.74 15.55 8.40
C GLU A 31 -10.22 15.20 8.46
N TRP A 32 -10.85 15.00 7.31
CA TRP A 32 -12.24 14.57 7.23
C TRP A 32 -12.47 13.20 7.88
N ILE A 33 -11.57 12.23 7.69
CA ILE A 33 -11.66 10.94 8.39
C ILE A 33 -11.53 11.13 9.90
N HIS A 34 -10.55 11.90 10.37
CA HIS A 34 -10.35 12.15 11.81
C HIS A 34 -11.53 12.90 12.43
N SER A 35 -12.11 13.87 11.73
CA SER A 35 -13.26 14.66 12.20
C SER A 35 -14.58 13.89 12.13
N TYR A 36 -14.80 13.08 11.11
CA TYR A 36 -16.04 12.33 10.93
C TYR A 36 -16.05 11.06 11.79
N TYR A 37 -14.89 10.46 12.02
CA TYR A 37 -14.73 9.26 12.81
C TYR A 37 -13.92 9.54 14.09
N GLU A 38 -14.40 10.46 14.91
CA GLU A 38 -13.79 10.97 16.16
C GLU A 38 -13.26 9.89 17.13
N GLN A 39 -13.68 8.62 16.99
CA GLN A 39 -13.29 7.46 17.80
C GLN A 39 -12.53 6.35 17.03
N VAL A 40 -11.95 6.65 15.86
CA VAL A 40 -11.13 5.65 15.15
C VAL A 40 -9.79 5.52 15.86
N GLU A 41 -9.72 4.52 16.73
CA GLU A 41 -8.45 3.91 17.07
C GLU A 41 -7.88 3.30 15.79
N ILE A 42 -6.82 3.93 15.24
CA ILE A 42 -6.24 3.55 13.93
C ILE A 42 -5.80 2.08 13.93
N TRP A 43 -5.37 1.58 15.09
CA TRP A 43 -4.95 0.21 15.33
C TRP A 43 -6.06 -0.69 15.91
N GLY A 44 -7.19 -0.10 16.30
CA GLY A 44 -8.33 -0.78 16.91
C GLY A 44 -9.39 -1.17 15.89
N THR A 45 -9.98 -2.35 16.05
CA THR A 45 -11.01 -2.91 15.15
C THR A 45 -12.36 -2.18 15.17
N ARG A 46 -12.49 -1.06 15.87
CA ARG A 46 -13.78 -0.48 16.24
C ARG A 46 -14.21 0.68 15.33
N ALA A 47 -14.11 0.50 14.01
CA ALA A 47 -14.69 1.40 13.02
C ALA A 47 -15.98 0.81 12.41
N LYS A 48 -16.91 0.30 13.23
CA LYS A 48 -18.15 -0.34 12.74
C LYS A 48 -19.06 0.61 11.94
N GLN A 49 -19.01 1.90 12.26
CA GLN A 49 -19.75 2.97 11.56
C GLN A 49 -18.98 3.51 10.34
N ALA A 50 -17.75 3.05 10.10
CA ALA A 50 -16.97 3.51 8.97
C ALA A 50 -17.43 2.91 7.65
N SER A 51 -17.28 3.70 6.58
CA SER A 51 -17.53 3.21 5.23
C SER A 51 -16.64 2.01 4.93
N TRP A 52 -17.09 1.13 4.04
CA TRP A 52 -16.34 -0.07 3.66
C TRP A 52 -14.91 0.24 3.22
N LEU A 53 -14.70 1.36 2.53
CA LEU A 53 -13.37 1.80 2.08
C LEU A 53 -12.47 2.14 3.27
N VAL A 54 -12.96 2.93 4.23
CA VAL A 54 -12.21 3.28 5.45
C VAL A 54 -11.92 2.04 6.28
N GLN A 55 -12.88 1.12 6.41
CA GLN A 55 -12.65 -0.17 7.05
C GLN A 55 -11.57 -0.99 6.35
N ARG A 56 -11.51 -0.95 5.00
CA ARG A 56 -10.46 -1.63 4.23
C ARG A 56 -9.08 -1.02 4.50
N ILE A 57 -9.00 0.32 4.58
CA ILE A 57 -7.75 1.03 4.90
C ILE A 57 -7.26 0.67 6.31
N LEU A 58 -8.15 0.68 7.30
CA LEU A 58 -7.80 0.31 8.68
C LEU A 58 -7.41 -1.17 8.81
N LYS A 59 -8.09 -2.06 8.08
CA LYS A 59 -7.75 -3.50 8.08
C LYS A 59 -6.41 -3.79 7.40
N ALA A 60 -5.98 -2.97 6.46
CA ALA A 60 -4.71 -3.17 5.76
C ALA A 60 -3.51 -3.21 6.71
N HIS A 61 -3.63 -2.63 7.91
CA HIS A 61 -2.63 -2.81 8.95
C HIS A 61 -2.36 -4.29 9.27
N LYS A 62 -3.41 -5.10 9.41
CA LYS A 62 -3.29 -6.53 9.71
C LYS A 62 -2.66 -7.28 8.56
N ASP A 63 -3.10 -6.96 7.34
CA ASP A 63 -2.55 -7.56 6.12
C ASP A 63 -1.05 -7.25 5.95
N LEU A 64 -0.57 -6.12 6.48
CA LEU A 64 0.85 -5.75 6.49
C LEU A 64 1.64 -6.47 7.60
N LEU A 65 1.07 -6.59 8.80
CA LEU A 65 1.66 -7.37 9.90
C LEU A 65 1.93 -8.81 9.46
N ASP A 66 0.97 -9.44 8.76
CA ASP A 66 1.10 -10.82 8.26
C ASP A 66 2.25 -10.99 7.26
N VAL A 67 2.68 -9.89 6.62
CA VAL A 67 3.78 -9.84 5.64
C VAL A 67 5.11 -9.43 6.30
N GLY A 68 5.12 -9.22 7.62
CA GLY A 68 6.32 -8.91 8.40
C GLY A 68 6.65 -7.41 8.50
N TYR A 69 5.70 -6.52 8.24
CA TYR A 69 5.84 -5.10 8.58
C TYR A 69 5.57 -4.90 10.07
N ASN A 70 6.45 -4.18 10.78
CA ASN A 70 6.18 -3.76 12.16
C ASN A 70 5.55 -2.35 12.17
N GLU A 71 4.63 -2.13 13.11
CA GLU A 71 3.98 -0.83 13.37
C GLU A 71 5.01 0.31 13.53
N GLU A 72 6.09 0.04 14.27
CA GLU A 72 7.16 1.01 14.52
C GLU A 72 7.89 1.42 13.25
N THR A 73 8.15 0.48 12.32
CA THR A 73 8.81 0.80 11.05
C THR A 73 7.93 1.69 10.19
N GLN A 74 6.62 1.47 10.22
CA GLN A 74 5.65 2.26 9.46
C GLN A 74 5.49 3.67 10.04
N LEU A 75 5.54 3.80 11.38
CA LEU A 75 5.56 5.09 12.07
C LEU A 75 6.91 5.81 11.97
N ASN A 76 8.03 5.13 11.71
CA ASN A 76 9.32 5.79 11.56
C ASN A 76 9.66 6.18 10.12
N MET A 77 8.91 5.69 9.12
CA MET A 77 9.10 6.09 7.73
C MET A 77 8.75 7.58 7.51
N GLU A 78 9.72 8.34 6.99
CA GLU A 78 9.52 9.71 6.52
C GLU A 78 8.76 9.77 5.20
N ASN A 79 8.97 8.79 4.32
CA ASN A 79 8.36 8.72 3.00
C ASN A 79 7.88 7.30 2.68
N TYR A 80 6.74 7.21 1.98
CA TYR A 80 6.14 5.95 1.57
C TYR A 80 6.12 5.78 0.04
N ALA A 81 6.92 4.84 -0.46
CA ALA A 81 7.02 4.50 -1.88
C ALA A 81 6.43 3.11 -2.16
N ILE A 82 5.30 3.08 -2.90
CA ILE A 82 4.58 1.83 -3.23
C ILE A 82 5.50 0.82 -3.91
N LYS A 83 6.38 1.28 -4.81
CA LYS A 83 7.29 0.41 -5.55
C LYS A 83 8.31 -0.26 -4.63
N GLU A 84 8.89 0.48 -3.69
CA GLU A 84 9.90 -0.05 -2.77
C GLU A 84 9.28 -1.08 -1.84
N ASP A 85 8.11 -0.78 -1.28
CA ASP A 85 7.43 -1.70 -0.40
C ASP A 85 6.89 -2.92 -1.15
N TYR A 86 6.42 -2.75 -2.39
CA TYR A 86 6.07 -3.87 -3.27
C TYR A 86 7.26 -4.78 -3.56
N GLU A 87 8.44 -4.22 -3.83
CA GLU A 87 9.65 -5.01 -4.05
C GLU A 87 10.09 -5.76 -2.79
N LYS A 88 9.93 -5.16 -1.60
CA LYS A 88 10.19 -5.84 -0.31
C LYS A 88 9.23 -7.02 -0.09
N VAL A 89 7.93 -6.81 -0.26
CA VAL A 89 6.91 -7.85 -0.07
C VAL A 89 7.05 -8.99 -1.08
N ARG A 90 7.37 -8.65 -2.33
CA ARG A 90 7.54 -9.62 -3.41
C ARG A 90 8.83 -10.42 -3.30
N GLY A 91 9.85 -9.89 -2.63
CA GLY A 91 11.19 -10.48 -2.57
C GLY A 91 11.99 -10.33 -3.87
N SER A 92 13.23 -10.82 -3.85
CA SER A 92 14.15 -10.77 -5.00
C SER A 92 13.79 -11.82 -6.04
N ILE A 93 13.06 -11.42 -7.08
CA ILE A 93 12.91 -12.26 -8.28
C ILE A 93 14.03 -11.91 -9.25
N GLU A 94 14.78 -12.93 -9.68
CA GLU A 94 15.80 -12.76 -10.71
C GLU A 94 15.23 -12.06 -11.94
N LYS A 95 15.92 -10.99 -12.36
CA LYS A 95 15.58 -10.29 -13.60
C LYS A 95 16.00 -11.19 -14.78
N VAL A 96 15.09 -12.07 -15.20
CA VAL A 96 15.31 -12.94 -16.36
C VAL A 96 15.65 -12.13 -17.63
N LYS A 97 16.70 -12.56 -18.35
CA LYS A 97 17.27 -11.86 -19.52
C LYS A 97 16.25 -11.60 -20.64
N TRP A 98 15.28 -12.49 -20.83
CA TRP A 98 14.25 -12.35 -21.87
C TRP A 98 13.19 -11.29 -21.55
N ARG A 99 13.22 -10.63 -20.38
CA ARG A 99 12.28 -9.55 -20.01
C ARG A 99 12.19 -8.43 -21.07
N LYS A 100 13.27 -8.17 -21.81
CA LYS A 100 13.33 -7.15 -22.88
C LYS A 100 13.08 -7.71 -24.29
N LEU A 101 13.00 -9.04 -24.45
CA LEU A 101 12.71 -9.65 -25.74
C LEU A 101 11.21 -9.54 -26.00
N VAL A 102 10.82 -8.49 -26.71
CA VAL A 102 9.51 -8.40 -27.33
C VAL A 102 9.63 -9.09 -28.69
N TRP A 103 8.96 -10.23 -28.84
CA TRP A 103 8.92 -10.92 -30.12
C TRP A 103 8.02 -10.13 -31.07
N ALA A 104 8.56 -9.77 -32.25
CA ALA A 104 7.85 -9.07 -33.33
C ALA A 104 7.24 -7.69 -32.94
N ASN A 105 8.04 -6.80 -32.35
CA ASN A 105 7.59 -5.43 -32.05
C ASN A 105 7.70 -4.50 -33.28
N TYR A 106 6.77 -4.61 -34.23
CA TYR A 106 6.70 -3.77 -35.43
C TYR A 106 6.42 -2.28 -35.16
N GLY A 107 6.10 -1.91 -33.91
CA GLY A 107 5.78 -0.55 -33.48
C GLY A 107 6.86 0.16 -32.66
N ALA A 108 8.04 -0.43 -32.47
CA ALA A 108 9.14 0.26 -31.81
C ALA A 108 9.72 1.35 -32.75
N PRO A 109 9.89 2.61 -32.29
CA PRO A 109 10.55 3.64 -33.09
C PRO A 109 11.99 3.22 -33.40
N LYS A 110 12.45 3.49 -34.63
CA LYS A 110 13.86 3.28 -35.04
C LYS A 110 14.80 4.21 -34.31
#